data_AF-A0A537GE87-F1
#
_entry.id   AF-A0A537GE87-F1
#
_cell.length_a   1.000
_cell.length_b   1.000
_cell.length_c   1.000
_cell.angle_alpha   90.00
_cell.angle_beta   90.00
_cell.angle_gamma   90.00
#
_symmetry.space_group_name_H-M   'P 1'
#
loop_
_entity.id
_entity.type
_entity.pdbx_description
1 polymer ?
#
loop_
_entity_poly.entity_id
_entity_poly.type
_entity_poly.pdbx_seq_one_letter_code
_entity_poly.pdbx_strand_id
1 'polypeptide(L)'
;MSNVIQEKRLALLHRVMIPDEEYPKEYAVLVTDSKSIFILQKKTRGNFWLRREMRYGTALITDVVPKTLEDYQRTSLESLTADGANITIPHEAVISLALKKEVQKPRAYDFFVRLTMRMQGEEFQVYYFEMIYRQTQNHETKIMFYMVPLGAYFKPRRQTQTRETILREYAMETLEIFRKLLSARIISS
;
A
#
# COMPACT_ATOMS: atom_id res chain seq x y z
N MET A 1 -23.93 -30.28 -4.82
CA MET A 1 -23.32 -29.14 -5.53
C MET A 1 -23.15 -28.02 -4.52
N SER A 2 -21.95 -27.87 -3.96
CA SER A 2 -21.64 -26.76 -3.06
C SER A 2 -21.72 -25.46 -3.86
N ASN A 3 -22.61 -24.55 -3.45
CA ASN A 3 -22.55 -23.16 -3.87
C ASN A 3 -21.18 -22.64 -3.41
N VAL A 4 -20.17 -22.69 -4.27
CA VAL A 4 -18.91 -21.97 -4.07
C VAL A 4 -19.31 -20.51 -4.20
N ILE A 5 -19.57 -19.86 -3.06
CA ILE A 5 -19.82 -18.42 -3.02
C ILE A 5 -18.59 -17.79 -3.63
N GLN A 6 -18.73 -17.28 -4.85
CA GLN A 6 -17.63 -16.69 -5.58
C GLN A 6 -17.22 -15.43 -4.84
N GLU A 7 -16.01 -15.47 -4.29
CA GLU A 7 -15.43 -14.41 -3.50
C GLU A 7 -15.41 -13.09 -4.28
N LYS A 8 -16.02 -12.04 -3.73
CA LYS A 8 -16.23 -10.78 -4.44
C LYS A 8 -14.98 -9.91 -4.33
N ARG A 9 -14.47 -9.45 -5.48
CA ARG A 9 -13.40 -8.43 -5.55
C ARG A 9 -14.02 -7.05 -5.34
N LEU A 10 -13.55 -6.29 -4.35
CA LEU A 10 -14.19 -5.05 -3.92
C LEU A 10 -13.35 -3.82 -4.25
N ALA A 11 -12.05 -3.89 -4.04
CA ALA A 11 -11.16 -2.76 -4.27
C ALA A 11 -9.76 -3.20 -4.68
N LEU A 12 -9.04 -2.30 -5.35
CA LEU A 12 -7.64 -2.48 -5.72
C LEU A 12 -6.85 -1.25 -5.28
N LEU A 13 -5.88 -1.47 -4.41
CA LEU A 13 -4.84 -0.48 -4.14
C LEU A 13 -3.74 -0.70 -5.17
N HIS A 14 -3.56 0.26 -6.06
CA HIS A 14 -2.64 0.10 -7.18
C HIS A 14 -1.19 -0.05 -6.73
N ARG A 15 -0.82 0.56 -5.60
CA ARG A 15 0.53 0.48 -5.08
C ARG A 15 0.65 0.76 -3.59
N VAL A 16 1.38 -0.11 -2.92
CA VAL A 16 1.90 0.06 -1.56
C VAL A 16 3.35 -0.44 -1.51
N MET A 17 4.14 0.08 -0.56
CA MET A 17 5.52 -0.37 -0.33
C MET A 17 5.66 -1.03 1.03
N ILE A 18 6.21 -2.24 1.06
CA ILE A 18 6.50 -2.95 2.31
C ILE A 18 8.02 -2.90 2.56
N PRO A 19 8.49 -2.42 3.72
CA PRO A 19 9.89 -2.50 4.10
C PRO A 19 10.37 -3.95 4.17
N ASP A 20 11.61 -4.17 3.77
CA ASP A 20 12.27 -5.47 3.77
C ASP A 20 13.76 -5.24 4.07
N GLU A 21 14.42 -6.25 4.64
CA GLU A 21 15.81 -6.15 5.11
C GLU A 21 16.77 -5.80 3.96
N GLU A 22 16.58 -6.43 2.80
CA GLU A 22 17.39 -6.15 1.62
C GLU A 22 16.88 -4.89 0.91
N TYR A 23 15.60 -4.89 0.53
CA TYR A 23 15.05 -3.82 -0.27
C TYR A 23 13.52 -3.74 -0.24
N PRO A 24 12.91 -2.55 -0.06
CA PRO A 24 11.46 -2.40 -0.05
C PRO A 24 10.81 -3.06 -1.27
N LYS A 25 9.77 -3.84 -1.02
CA LYS A 25 9.03 -4.57 -2.04
C LYS A 25 7.76 -3.81 -2.39
N GLU A 26 7.41 -3.82 -3.67
CA GLU A 26 6.23 -3.16 -4.20
C GLU A 26 5.10 -4.16 -4.37
N TYR A 27 3.93 -3.80 -3.86
CA TYR A 27 2.73 -4.63 -3.94
C TYR A 27 1.55 -3.82 -4.48
N ALA A 28 0.68 -4.48 -5.23
CA ALA A 28 -0.70 -4.04 -5.36
C ALA A 28 -1.54 -4.82 -4.35
N VAL A 29 -2.57 -4.22 -3.77
CA VAL A 29 -3.42 -4.91 -2.79
C VAL A 29 -4.79 -5.12 -3.40
N LEU A 30 -5.10 -6.36 -3.74
CA LEU A 30 -6.45 -6.76 -4.12
C LEU A 30 -7.23 -7.06 -2.85
N VAL A 31 -8.30 -6.31 -2.62
CA VAL A 31 -9.14 -6.45 -1.45
C VAL A 31 -10.46 -7.09 -1.87
N THR A 32 -10.79 -8.21 -1.25
CA THR A 32 -12.04 -8.95 -1.48
C THR A 32 -12.99 -8.78 -0.31
N ASP A 33 -14.12 -9.50 -0.30
CA ASP A 33 -15.01 -9.57 0.85
C ASP A 33 -14.40 -10.34 2.04
N SER A 34 -13.48 -11.28 1.79
CA SER A 34 -12.97 -12.19 2.83
C SER A 34 -11.46 -12.06 3.13
N LYS A 35 -10.65 -11.53 2.22
CA LYS A 35 -9.19 -11.40 2.42
C LYS A 35 -8.60 -10.23 1.64
N SER A 36 -7.40 -9.85 2.07
CA SER A 36 -6.54 -8.91 1.36
C SER A 36 -5.34 -9.66 0.80
N ILE A 37 -5.11 -9.51 -0.51
CA ILE A 37 -4.03 -10.17 -1.24
C ILE A 37 -3.05 -9.11 -1.71
N PHE A 38 -1.86 -9.08 -1.11
CA PHE A 38 -0.74 -8.27 -1.54
C PHE A 38 -0.01 -9.00 -2.65
N ILE A 39 -0.22 -8.52 -3.88
CA ILE A 39 0.31 -9.08 -5.11
C ILE A 39 1.65 -8.42 -5.41
N LEU A 40 2.73 -9.19 -5.34
CA LEU A 40 4.08 -8.69 -5.59
C LEU A 40 4.17 -8.16 -7.02
N GLN A 41 4.55 -6.90 -7.17
CA GLN A 41 4.78 -6.32 -8.48
C GLN A 41 6.20 -6.68 -8.92
N LYS A 42 6.32 -7.22 -10.14
CA LYS A 42 7.64 -7.40 -10.78
C LYS A 42 8.36 -6.06 -10.80
N LYS A 43 9.65 -6.06 -10.45
CA LYS A 43 10.48 -4.85 -10.28
C LYS A 43 10.16 -3.80 -11.36
N THR A 44 9.46 -2.75 -10.97
CA THR A 44 9.20 -1.59 -11.82
C THR A 44 10.48 -0.75 -11.97
N ARG A 45 11.48 -0.90 -11.08
CA ARG A 45 12.71 -0.09 -11.00
C ARG A 45 13.92 -0.81 -10.39
N GLY A 46 15.11 -0.24 -10.63
CA GLY A 46 16.36 -0.60 -9.95
C GLY A 46 16.38 -0.24 -8.45
N ASN A 47 17.24 -0.95 -7.71
CA ASN A 47 17.28 -1.06 -6.25
C ASN A 47 17.59 0.24 -5.45
N PHE A 48 17.72 1.42 -6.05
CA PHE A 48 18.02 2.66 -5.31
C PHE A 48 16.82 3.59 -5.17
N TRP A 49 15.87 3.51 -6.10
CA TRP A 49 14.78 4.49 -6.20
C TRP A 49 13.60 4.20 -5.27
N LEU A 50 13.26 2.95 -4.97
CA LEU A 50 12.11 2.63 -4.10
C LEU A 50 12.35 3.05 -2.65
N ARG A 51 13.58 2.93 -2.13
CA ARG A 51 13.93 3.46 -0.80
C ARG A 51 13.68 4.97 -0.70
N ARG A 52 13.91 5.71 -1.78
CA ARG A 52 13.61 7.15 -1.84
C ARG A 52 12.11 7.40 -2.01
N GLU A 53 11.41 6.64 -2.86
CA GLU A 53 9.95 6.77 -3.04
C GLU A 53 9.17 6.51 -1.75
N MET A 54 9.56 5.51 -0.96
CA MET A 54 8.99 5.27 0.37
C MET A 54 9.21 6.45 1.32
N ARG A 55 10.31 7.21 1.16
CA ARG A 55 10.59 8.43 1.93
C ARG A 55 9.85 9.65 1.38
N TYR A 56 9.62 9.72 0.08
CA TYR A 56 8.83 10.77 -0.54
C TYR A 56 7.32 10.53 -0.42
N GLY A 57 6.92 9.33 -0.02
CA GLY A 57 5.54 8.87 -0.05
C GLY A 57 4.96 8.86 -1.46
N THR A 58 5.74 9.07 -2.53
CA THR A 58 5.21 9.12 -3.90
C THR A 58 6.25 8.66 -4.92
N ALA A 59 5.75 8.15 -6.03
CA ALA A 59 6.52 7.74 -7.17
C ALA A 59 6.55 8.83 -8.24
N LEU A 60 7.45 9.80 -8.08
CA LEU A 60 7.53 10.99 -8.92
C LEU A 60 7.78 10.71 -10.42
N ILE A 61 8.23 9.50 -10.77
CA ILE A 61 8.73 9.20 -12.12
C ILE A 61 8.02 7.96 -12.71
N THR A 62 7.12 7.25 -12.01
CA THR A 62 6.53 6.02 -12.59
C THR A 62 5.37 6.35 -13.54
N ASP A 63 5.62 6.22 -14.85
CA ASP A 63 4.59 6.20 -15.90
C ASP A 63 4.00 4.79 -16.09
N VAL A 64 4.09 3.95 -15.05
CA VAL A 64 3.49 2.62 -15.04
C VAL A 64 1.99 2.80 -15.06
N VAL A 65 1.35 2.25 -16.09
CA VAL A 65 -0.11 2.21 -16.20
C VAL A 65 -0.65 1.38 -15.03
N PRO A 66 -1.48 1.96 -14.14
CA PRO A 66 -2.04 1.22 -13.02
C PRO A 66 -2.92 0.09 -13.58
N LYS A 67 -2.72 -1.12 -13.06
CA LYS A 67 -3.66 -2.21 -13.33
C LYS A 67 -5.03 -1.87 -12.74
N THR A 68 -6.09 -2.23 -13.44
CA THR A 68 -7.47 -2.05 -12.98
C THR A 68 -7.98 -3.32 -12.28
N LEU A 69 -9.14 -3.22 -11.64
CA LEU A 69 -9.83 -4.40 -11.12
C LEU A 69 -10.15 -5.42 -12.23
N GLU A 70 -10.43 -4.96 -13.45
CA GLU A 70 -10.74 -5.83 -14.59
C GLU A 70 -9.53 -6.67 -15.02
N ASP A 71 -8.32 -6.10 -14.94
CA ASP A 71 -7.09 -6.85 -15.20
C ASP A 71 -6.96 -8.06 -14.26
N TYR A 72 -7.40 -7.91 -13.02
CA TYR A 72 -7.43 -8.98 -12.02
C TYR A 72 -8.69 -9.85 -12.07
N GLN A 73 -9.71 -9.50 -12.87
CA GLN A 73 -10.90 -10.35 -13.04
C GLN A 73 -10.56 -11.69 -13.69
N ARG A 74 -9.65 -11.64 -14.67
CA ARG A 74 -9.20 -12.82 -15.44
C ARG A 74 -8.22 -13.71 -14.67
N THR A 75 -7.64 -13.23 -13.58
CA THR A 75 -6.71 -14.01 -12.73
C THR A 75 -7.48 -14.75 -11.64
N SER A 76 -7.29 -16.06 -11.51
CA SER A 76 -7.98 -16.83 -10.46
C SER A 76 -7.44 -16.43 -9.08
N LEU A 77 -8.33 -16.25 -8.10
CA LEU A 77 -7.94 -15.93 -6.73
C LEU A 77 -7.08 -17.04 -6.12
N GLU A 78 -7.37 -18.29 -6.45
CA GLU A 78 -6.59 -19.46 -6.03
C GLU A 78 -5.13 -19.36 -6.48
N SER A 79 -4.88 -18.95 -7.74
CA SER A 79 -3.51 -18.76 -8.23
C SER A 79 -2.78 -17.63 -7.49
N LEU A 80 -3.48 -16.54 -7.18
CA LEU A 80 -2.90 -15.42 -6.44
C LEU A 80 -2.57 -15.80 -5.00
N THR A 81 -3.40 -16.63 -4.36
CA THR A 81 -3.17 -17.11 -2.99
C THR A 81 -2.13 -18.24 -2.90
N ALA A 82 -1.99 -19.04 -3.96
CA ALA A 82 -1.01 -20.13 -4.01
C ALA A 82 0.40 -19.65 -4.32
N ASP A 83 0.54 -18.46 -4.92
CA ASP A 83 1.85 -17.84 -5.17
C ASP A 83 2.51 -17.39 -3.87
N GLY A 84 3.58 -18.09 -3.49
CA GLY A 84 4.33 -17.81 -2.26
C GLY A 84 5.05 -16.46 -2.22
N ALA A 85 5.12 -15.73 -3.34
CA ALA A 85 5.61 -14.36 -3.36
C ALA A 85 4.56 -13.34 -2.87
N ASN A 86 3.28 -13.71 -2.93
CA ASN A 86 2.17 -12.87 -2.49
C ASN A 86 1.90 -13.06 -1.00
N ILE A 87 1.44 -11.99 -0.35
CA ILE A 87 1.03 -12.06 1.05
C ILE A 87 -0.49 -12.07 1.07
N THR A 88 -1.09 -13.14 1.60
CA THR A 88 -2.54 -13.26 1.75
C THR A 88 -2.92 -13.13 3.21
N ILE A 89 -3.81 -12.20 3.52
CA ILE A 89 -4.27 -11.95 4.89
C ILE A 89 -5.81 -12.08 4.92
N PRO A 90 -6.35 -13.15 5.53
CA PRO A 90 -7.79 -13.26 5.78
C PRO A 90 -8.27 -12.14 6.69
N HIS A 91 -9.43 -11.54 6.38
CA HIS A 91 -9.99 -10.44 7.16
C HIS A 91 -10.33 -10.85 8.59
N GLU A 92 -10.75 -12.10 8.79
CA GLU A 92 -10.98 -12.69 10.11
C GLU A 92 -9.71 -12.82 10.96
N ALA A 93 -8.54 -12.90 10.32
CA ALA A 93 -7.26 -13.02 11.00
C ALA A 93 -6.69 -11.66 11.39
N VAL A 94 -7.25 -10.55 10.92
CA VAL A 94 -6.78 -9.21 11.24
C VAL A 94 -7.18 -8.86 12.68
N ILE A 95 -6.18 -8.56 13.51
CA ILE A 95 -6.35 -8.20 14.91
C ILE A 95 -6.48 -6.68 15.03
N SER A 96 -5.60 -5.94 14.36
CA SER A 96 -5.64 -4.48 14.36
C SER A 96 -5.16 -3.88 13.04
N LEU A 97 -5.72 -2.74 12.66
CA LEU A 97 -5.26 -1.89 11.57
C LEU A 97 -5.16 -0.45 12.06
N ALA A 98 -3.95 0.11 12.02
CA ALA A 98 -3.69 1.49 12.40
C ALA A 98 -3.10 2.30 11.25
N LEU A 99 -3.72 3.43 10.90
CA LEU A 99 -3.12 4.40 10.01
C LEU A 99 -2.14 5.26 10.82
N LYS A 100 -0.87 5.27 10.42
CA LYS A 100 0.16 6.09 11.04
C LYS A 100 0.77 7.03 10.01
N LYS A 101 1.40 8.07 10.53
CA LYS A 101 2.12 9.07 9.77
C LYS A 101 3.50 9.25 10.35
N GLU A 102 4.50 9.31 9.46
CA GLU A 102 5.88 9.55 9.83
C GLU A 102 6.33 10.86 9.20
N VAL A 103 6.81 11.76 10.05
CA VAL A 103 7.66 12.87 9.58
C VAL A 103 9.02 12.26 9.32
N GLN A 104 9.40 12.14 8.06
CA GLN A 104 10.73 11.68 7.69
C GLN A 104 11.77 12.60 8.35
N LYS A 105 12.58 12.04 9.24
CA LYS A 105 13.79 12.72 9.72
C LYS A 105 14.89 12.49 8.69
N PRO A 106 15.19 13.46 7.81
CA PRO A 106 16.24 13.26 6.80
C PRO A 106 17.56 12.96 7.51
N ARG A 107 18.19 11.82 7.18
CA ARG A 107 19.57 11.55 7.60
C ARG A 107 20.51 12.51 6.85
N ALA A 108 21.72 12.71 7.36
CA ALA A 108 22.69 13.64 6.76
C ALA A 108 22.96 13.38 5.26
N TYR A 109 22.83 12.13 4.79
CA TYR A 109 23.04 11.74 3.40
C TYR A 109 21.82 11.92 2.47
N ASP A 110 20.70 12.41 2.97
CA ASP A 110 19.47 12.65 2.20
C ASP A 110 19.39 14.07 1.63
N PHE A 111 20.52 14.61 1.18
CA PHE A 111 20.62 15.97 0.63
C PHE A 111 19.59 16.22 -0.48
N PHE A 112 19.42 15.27 -1.41
CA PHE A 112 18.45 15.40 -2.50
C PHE A 112 16.99 15.41 -2.01
N VAL A 113 16.67 14.65 -0.95
CA VAL A 113 15.32 14.63 -0.37
C VAL A 113 15.00 15.99 0.22
N ARG A 114 15.94 16.50 1.03
CA ARG A 114 15.82 17.80 1.68
C ARG A 114 15.80 18.94 0.67
N LEU A 115 16.64 18.88 -0.36
CA LEU A 115 16.66 19.87 -1.43
C LEU A 115 15.34 19.87 -2.20
N THR A 116 14.78 18.70 -2.51
CA THR A 116 13.49 18.58 -3.21
C THR A 116 12.34 19.12 -2.36
N MET A 117 12.29 18.77 -1.07
CA MET A 117 11.30 19.31 -0.12
C MET A 117 11.40 20.84 -0.03
N ARG A 118 12.63 21.36 0.10
CA ARG A 118 12.89 22.81 0.20
C ARG A 118 12.55 23.56 -1.09
N MET A 119 12.91 23.02 -2.25
CA MET A 119 12.57 23.61 -3.56
C MET A 119 11.07 23.63 -3.81
N GLN A 120 10.33 22.67 -3.24
CA GLN A 120 8.88 22.56 -3.41
C GLN A 120 8.09 23.28 -2.30
N GLY A 121 8.78 23.86 -1.30
CA GLY A 121 8.15 24.61 -0.22
C GLY A 121 7.22 23.78 0.68
N GLU A 122 7.30 22.45 0.63
CA GLU A 122 6.39 21.54 1.32
C GLU A 122 7.17 20.53 2.17
N GLU A 123 7.06 20.64 3.49
CA GLU A 123 7.33 19.53 4.40
C GLU A 123 6.10 18.62 4.42
N PHE A 124 6.25 17.36 4.03
CA PHE A 124 5.12 16.43 3.96
C PHE A 124 5.38 15.15 4.75
N GLN A 125 4.29 14.58 5.27
CA GLN A 125 4.31 13.34 6.02
C GLN A 125 4.07 12.17 5.09
N VAL A 126 4.73 11.04 5.38
CA VAL A 126 4.44 9.78 4.71
C VAL A 126 3.47 8.99 5.56
N TYR A 127 2.42 8.48 4.94
CA TYR A 127 1.41 7.67 5.58
C TYR A 127 1.72 6.18 5.38
N TYR A 128 1.49 5.38 6.41
CA TYR A 128 1.64 3.93 6.34
C TYR A 128 0.62 3.27 7.26
N PHE A 129 0.29 2.02 6.94
CA PHE A 129 -0.53 1.20 7.81
C PHE A 129 0.32 0.24 8.60
N GLU A 130 -0.03 0.06 9.87
CA GLU A 130 0.39 -1.09 10.67
C GLU A 130 -0.78 -2.03 10.79
N MET A 131 -0.66 -3.22 10.19
CA MET A 131 -1.64 -4.28 10.32
C MET A 131 -1.05 -5.42 11.12
N ILE A 132 -1.73 -5.80 12.21
CA ILE A 132 -1.39 -6.97 13.01
C ILE A 132 -2.41 -8.04 12.66
N TYR A 133 -1.93 -9.22 12.31
CA TYR A 133 -2.78 -10.35 11.95
C TYR A 133 -2.24 -11.65 12.54
N ARG A 134 -3.14 -12.60 12.76
CA ARG A 134 -2.81 -13.92 13.29
C ARG A 134 -2.45 -14.86 12.14
N GLN A 135 -1.19 -15.30 12.09
CA GLN A 135 -0.74 -16.24 11.06
C GLN A 135 -0.93 -17.70 11.49
N THR A 136 -0.74 -18.00 12.77
CA THR A 136 -1.02 -19.30 13.41
C THR A 136 -1.63 -19.05 14.79
N GLN A 137 -2.24 -20.07 15.41
CA GLN A 137 -3.03 -19.93 16.66
C GLN A 137 -2.36 -19.09 17.76
N ASN A 138 -1.03 -19.08 17.84
CA ASN A 138 -0.25 -18.34 18.84
C ASN A 138 0.79 -17.36 18.26
N HIS A 139 0.77 -17.07 16.96
CA HIS A 139 1.73 -16.15 16.35
C HIS A 139 1.04 -14.97 15.67
N GLU A 140 1.27 -13.78 16.23
CA GLU A 140 0.86 -12.51 15.66
C GLU A 140 2.00 -11.95 14.81
N THR A 141 1.67 -11.61 13.57
CA THR A 141 2.59 -11.03 12.61
C THR A 141 2.17 -9.59 12.35
N LYS A 142 3.16 -8.68 12.28
CA LYS A 142 2.96 -7.27 11.94
C LYS A 142 3.46 -7.01 10.53
N ILE A 143 2.60 -6.42 9.69
CA ILE A 143 2.98 -5.90 8.38
C ILE A 143 2.86 -4.38 8.36
N MET A 144 3.92 -3.72 7.91
CA MET A 144 3.94 -2.28 7.68
C MET A 144 3.93 -2.02 6.18
N PHE A 145 2.95 -1.25 5.70
CA PHE A 145 2.87 -0.92 4.28
C PHE A 145 2.62 0.57 4.06
N TYR A 146 3.53 1.21 3.33
CA TYR A 146 3.57 2.65 3.06
C TYR A 146 2.69 3.00 1.87
N MET A 147 1.95 4.10 2.02
CA MET A 147 1.03 4.66 1.04
C MET A 147 1.82 5.46 0.01
N VAL A 148 2.22 4.78 -1.07
CA VAL A 148 3.01 5.36 -2.14
C VAL A 148 2.23 5.25 -3.46
N PRO A 149 1.39 6.25 -3.80
CA PRO A 149 0.62 6.20 -5.03
C PRO A 149 1.54 6.24 -6.25
N LEU A 150 1.05 5.66 -7.35
CA LEU A 150 1.71 5.74 -8.65
C LEU A 150 1.74 7.18 -9.18
N GLY A 151 2.75 7.48 -9.99
CA GLY A 151 2.87 8.74 -10.71
C GLY A 151 1.60 9.09 -11.53
N ALA A 152 0.93 8.11 -12.11
CA ALA A 152 -0.35 8.31 -12.83
C ALA A 152 -1.47 8.86 -11.94
N TYR A 153 -1.51 8.47 -10.65
CA TYR A 153 -2.44 9.02 -9.66
C TYR A 153 -1.96 10.40 -9.16
N PHE A 154 -0.64 10.53 -8.95
CA PHE A 154 -0.06 11.68 -8.29
C PHE A 154 0.10 12.92 -9.18
N LYS A 155 0.62 12.75 -10.40
CA LYS A 155 1.01 13.87 -11.30
C LYS A 155 -0.17 14.77 -11.67
N PRO A 156 -1.37 14.25 -12.06
CA PRO A 156 -2.50 15.11 -12.40
C PRO A 156 -2.99 15.92 -11.19
N ARG A 157 -3.14 15.27 -10.02
CA ARG A 157 -3.61 15.93 -8.80
C ARG A 157 -2.62 17.00 -8.30
N ARG A 158 -1.32 16.83 -8.54
CA ARG A 158 -0.30 17.82 -8.12
C ARG A 158 -0.43 19.17 -8.82
N GLN A 159 -1.16 19.26 -9.93
CA GLN A 159 -1.43 20.53 -10.61
C GLN A 159 -2.32 21.45 -9.77
N THR A 160 -3.18 20.90 -8.91
CA THR A 160 -4.19 21.65 -8.15
C THR A 160 -4.08 21.47 -6.64
N GLN A 161 -3.39 20.44 -6.17
CA GLN A 161 -3.28 20.08 -4.75
C GLN A 161 -1.81 20.01 -4.29
N THR A 162 -1.60 20.19 -2.98
CA THR A 162 -0.28 19.97 -2.33
C THR A 162 0.04 18.48 -2.25
N ARG A 163 1.34 18.13 -2.16
CA ARG A 163 1.72 16.71 -2.00
C ARG A 163 1.09 16.08 -0.77
N GLU A 164 1.14 16.79 0.36
CA GLU A 164 0.58 16.29 1.62
C GLU A 164 -0.92 15.94 1.48
N THR A 165 -1.68 16.79 0.79
CA THR A 165 -3.12 16.55 0.55
C THR A 165 -3.32 15.26 -0.23
N ILE A 166 -2.58 15.07 -1.33
CA ILE A 166 -2.69 13.87 -2.18
C ILE A 166 -2.32 12.60 -1.40
N LEU A 167 -1.25 12.66 -0.61
CA LEU A 167 -0.81 11.51 0.20
C LEU A 167 -1.80 11.16 1.31
N ARG A 168 -2.36 12.19 1.96
CA ARG A 168 -3.39 12.02 2.98
C ARG A 168 -4.66 11.44 2.38
N GLU A 169 -5.13 11.98 1.25
CA GLU A 169 -6.32 11.49 0.55
C GLU A 169 -6.14 10.02 0.15
N TYR A 170 -5.02 9.66 -0.47
CA TYR A 170 -4.75 8.27 -0.86
C TYR A 170 -4.75 7.30 0.34
N ALA A 171 -4.18 7.73 1.47
CA ALA A 171 -4.18 6.95 2.71
C ALA A 171 -5.58 6.83 3.33
N MET A 172 -6.37 7.90 3.31
CA MET A 172 -7.73 7.92 3.85
C MET A 172 -8.71 7.13 2.98
N GLU A 173 -8.63 7.26 1.66
CA GLU A 173 -9.37 6.43 0.69
C GLU A 173 -9.10 4.93 0.95
N THR A 174 -7.82 4.59 1.21
CA THR A 174 -7.42 3.23 1.58
C THR A 174 -8.00 2.80 2.95
N LEU A 175 -7.95 3.67 3.96
CA LEU A 175 -8.52 3.39 5.28
C LEU A 175 -10.03 3.14 5.19
N GLU A 176 -10.75 3.90 4.36
CA GLU A 176 -12.18 3.73 4.14
C GLU A 176 -12.53 2.39 3.50
N ILE A 177 -11.70 1.92 2.56
CA ILE A 177 -11.84 0.57 1.98
C ILE A 177 -11.77 -0.47 3.12
N PHE A 178 -10.73 -0.41 3.95
CA PHE A 178 -10.60 -1.36 5.06
C PHE A 178 -11.70 -1.20 6.12
N ARG A 179 -12.19 0.00 6.40
CA ARG A 179 -13.31 0.26 7.33
C ARG A 179 -14.61 -0.39 6.91
N LYS A 180 -14.87 -0.52 5.61
CA LYS A 180 -16.07 -1.19 5.10
C LYS A 180 -16.00 -2.71 5.26
N LEU A 181 -14.82 -3.28 5.49
CA LEU A 181 -14.57 -4.72 5.39
C LEU A 181 -14.12 -5.35 6.70
N LEU A 182 -13.33 -4.63 7.48
CA LEU A 182 -12.89 -5.04 8.80
C LEU A 182 -13.87 -4.50 9.84
N SER A 183 -14.12 -5.31 10.88
CA SER A 183 -14.96 -4.89 12.01
C SER A 183 -14.44 -3.59 12.63
N ALA A 184 -15.34 -2.69 13.04
CA ALA A 184 -14.98 -1.42 13.67
C ALA A 184 -14.07 -1.58 14.89
N ARG A 185 -14.08 -2.75 15.55
CA ARG A 185 -13.21 -3.07 16.69
C ARG A 185 -11.73 -3.22 16.33
N ILE A 186 -11.43 -3.48 15.06
CA ILE A 186 -10.07 -3.76 14.56
C ILE A 186 -9.33 -2.46 14.21
N ILE A 187 -10.06 -1.38 13.96
CA ILE A 187 -9.49 -0.17 13.34
C ILE A 187 -9.26 0.91 14.39
N SER A 188 -8.00 1.24 14.63
CA SER A 188 -7.60 2.39 15.44
C SER A 188 -7.13 3.53 14.54
N SER A 189 -7.75 4.70 14.63
CA SER A 189 -7.39 5.91 13.88
C SER A 189 -6.49 6.84 14.68
#